data_AF-A0A3D4Z1S2-F1
#
_entry.id   AF-A0A3D4Z1S2-F1
#
_cell.length_a   1.000
_cell.length_b   1.000
_cell.length_c   1.000
_cell.angle_alpha   90.00
_cell.angle_beta   90.00
_cell.angle_gamma   90.00
#
_symmetry.space_group_name_H-M   'P 1'
#
loop_
_entity.id
_entity.type
_entity.pdbx_description
1 polymer ?
#
loop_
_entity_poly.entity_id
_entity_poly.type
_entity_poly.pdbx_seq_one_letter_code
_entity_poly.pdbx_strand_id
1 'polypeptide(L)'
;MELAAQGNIFQSLSLMEKEIREIKTPQERYEQIAKAYTGLSPQEQNQTLIVSGTNAARRAINEEVRKNLGLKGQGRQVEILENKDLTRAEIKRIENYSVGDYVKAHRSYRSLNLKSQEL
;
A
#
# COMPACT_ATOMS: atom_id res chain seq x y z
N MET A 1 20.48 -1.09 13.56
CA MET A 1 20.53 -2.29 12.70
C MET A 1 21.82 -3.11 12.85
N GLU A 2 22.79 -2.67 13.65
CA GLU A 2 24.11 -3.32 13.76
C GLU A 2 24.12 -4.58 14.66
N LEU A 3 23.26 -4.65 15.68
CA LEU A 3 23.22 -5.75 16.66
C LEU A 3 22.52 -7.02 16.18
N ALA A 4 21.57 -6.91 15.23
CA ALA A 4 20.88 -8.07 14.65
C ALA A 4 21.81 -8.92 13.77
N ALA A 5 22.82 -8.29 13.15
CA ALA A 5 23.82 -8.95 12.32
C ALA A 5 24.87 -9.73 13.14
N GLN A 6 24.98 -9.46 14.45
CA GLN A 6 25.95 -10.10 15.36
C GLN A 6 25.37 -11.28 16.15
N GLY A 7 24.15 -11.74 15.84
CA GLY A 7 23.53 -12.90 16.50
C GLY A 7 22.86 -12.59 17.86
N ASN A 8 22.87 -11.33 18.32
CA ASN A 8 22.21 -10.91 19.55
C ASN A 8 20.71 -10.57 19.33
N ILE A 9 19.96 -11.56 18.82
CA ILE A 9 18.55 -11.43 18.45
C ILE A 9 17.69 -10.96 19.64
N PHE A 10 17.94 -11.49 20.84
CA PHE A 10 17.17 -11.17 22.05
C PHE A 10 17.34 -9.74 22.54
N GLN A 11 18.55 -9.18 22.45
CA GLN A 11 18.80 -7.79 22.83
C GLN A 11 18.20 -6.81 21.81
N SER A 12 18.24 -7.14 20.52
CA SER A 12 17.57 -6.35 19.48
C SER A 12 16.05 -6.36 19.63
N LEU A 13 15.46 -7.50 19.98
CA LEU A 13 14.02 -7.62 20.27
C LEU A 13 13.61 -6.82 21.49
N SER A 14 14.37 -6.90 22.60
CA SER A 14 14.06 -6.16 23.83
C SER A 14 14.06 -4.64 23.65
N LEU A 15 14.87 -4.11 22.73
CA LEU A 15 14.86 -2.69 22.37
C LEU A 15 13.64 -2.31 21.52
N MET A 16 13.18 -3.22 20.66
CA MET A 16 12.02 -3.00 19.78
C MET A 16 10.69 -3.23 20.48
N GLU A 17 10.63 -4.07 21.51
CA GLU A 17 9.40 -4.36 22.26
C GLU A 17 8.73 -3.09 22.80
N LYS A 18 9.51 -2.07 23.17
CA LYS A 18 8.97 -0.78 23.66
C LYS A 18 8.31 0.05 22.56
N GLU A 19 8.70 -0.17 21.31
CA GLU A 19 8.21 0.54 20.14
C GLU A 19 7.09 -0.22 19.40
N ILE A 20 6.83 -1.48 19.77
CA ILE A 20 5.78 -2.31 19.17
C ILE A 20 4.48 -2.14 19.96
N ARG A 21 3.42 -1.75 19.26
CA ARG A 21 2.05 -1.73 19.80
C ARG A 21 1.18 -2.72 19.03
N GLU A 22 0.68 -3.74 19.73
CA GLU A 22 -0.26 -4.70 19.16
C GLU A 22 -1.70 -4.22 19.39
N ILE A 23 -2.44 -4.04 18.30
CA ILE A 23 -3.87 -3.69 18.33
C ILE A 23 -4.61 -4.74 17.52
N LYS A 24 -5.48 -5.52 18.18
CA LYS A 24 -6.15 -6.67 17.55
C LYS A 24 -7.06 -6.23 16.41
N THR A 25 -7.92 -5.25 16.66
CA THR A 25 -8.91 -4.78 15.70
C THR A 25 -8.24 -4.01 14.55
N PRO A 26 -8.46 -4.40 13.29
CA PRO A 26 -7.87 -3.69 12.14
C PRO A 26 -8.24 -2.21 12.09
N GLN A 27 -9.53 -1.88 12.32
CA GLN A 27 -10.00 -0.51 12.27
C GLN A 27 -9.33 0.38 13.33
N GLU A 28 -9.32 -0.06 14.58
CA GLU A 28 -8.64 0.66 15.67
C GLU A 28 -7.15 0.85 15.37
N ARG A 29 -6.51 -0.17 14.78
CA ARG A 29 -5.10 -0.09 14.38
C ARG A 29 -4.87 0.98 13.32
N TYR A 30 -5.72 1.06 12.31
CA TYR A 30 -5.61 2.07 11.26
C TYR A 30 -5.83 3.49 11.81
N GLU A 31 -6.82 3.66 12.68
CA GLU A 31 -7.07 4.94 13.35
C GLU A 31 -5.87 5.37 14.21
N GLN A 32 -5.25 4.45 14.95
CA GLN A 32 -4.08 4.76 15.77
C GLN A 32 -2.85 5.10 14.91
N ILE A 33 -2.62 4.39 13.80
CA ILE A 33 -1.56 4.72 12.84
C ILE A 33 -1.78 6.12 12.26
N ALA A 34 -3.01 6.44 11.83
CA ALA A 34 -3.34 7.74 11.27
C ALA A 34 -3.18 8.86 12.30
N LYS A 35 -3.62 8.66 13.54
CA LYS A 35 -3.43 9.61 14.65
C LYS A 35 -1.96 9.84 14.96
N ALA A 36 -1.15 8.77 15.02
CA ALA A 36 0.28 8.87 15.27
C ALA A 36 0.97 9.71 14.18
N TYR A 37 0.68 9.43 12.91
CA TYR A 37 1.25 10.18 11.79
C TYR A 37 0.82 11.64 11.78
N THR A 38 -0.48 11.92 11.95
CA THR A 38 -1.01 13.30 11.90
C THR A 38 -0.64 14.13 13.13
N GLY A 39 -0.20 13.50 14.22
CA GLY A 39 0.37 14.17 15.39
C GLY A 39 1.82 14.63 15.22
N LEU A 40 2.52 14.19 14.16
CA LEU A 40 3.87 14.64 13.83
C LEU A 40 3.87 16.08 13.30
N SER A 41 5.00 16.78 13.42
CA SER A 41 5.18 18.07 12.76
C SER A 41 5.17 17.92 11.23
N PRO A 42 4.86 18.98 10.45
CA PRO A 42 4.87 18.88 8.99
C PRO A 42 6.22 18.42 8.40
N GLN A 43 7.33 18.75 9.05
CA GLN A 43 8.67 18.32 8.62
C GLN A 43 8.86 16.81 8.82
N GLU A 44 8.46 16.29 9.98
CA GLU A 44 8.52 14.87 10.30
C GLU A 44 7.55 14.05 9.45
N GLN A 45 6.33 14.57 9.19
CA GLN A 45 5.37 13.93 8.30
C GLN A 45 5.95 13.71 6.89
N ASN A 46 6.66 14.70 6.35
CA ASN A 46 7.31 14.60 5.04
C ASN A 46 8.46 13.57 5.01
N GLN A 47 9.06 13.27 6.16
CA GLN A 47 10.15 12.30 6.29
C GLN A 47 9.67 10.92 6.75
N THR A 48 8.38 10.77 7.04
CA THR A 48 7.80 9.55 7.61
C THR A 48 7.02 8.77 6.56
N LEU A 49 7.39 7.51 6.36
CA LEU A 49 6.67 6.56 5.50
C LEU A 49 5.81 5.62 6.34
N ILE A 50 4.52 5.51 6.02
CA ILE A 50 3.65 4.47 6.57
C ILE A 50 3.69 3.25 5.64
N VAL A 51 4.06 2.09 6.18
CA VAL A 51 4.11 0.82 5.44
C VAL A 51 2.98 -0.10 5.92
N SER A 52 2.22 -0.67 4.99
CA SER A 52 1.11 -1.60 5.26
C SER A 52 1.23 -2.87 4.43
N GLY A 53 0.86 -4.02 5.01
CA GLY A 53 1.01 -5.32 4.34
C GLY A 53 0.02 -5.62 3.21
N THR A 54 -1.08 -4.87 3.08
CA THR A 54 -2.09 -5.08 2.02
C THR A 54 -2.55 -3.76 1.41
N ASN A 55 -2.99 -3.82 0.14
CA ASN A 55 -3.59 -2.66 -0.55
C ASN A 55 -4.85 -2.14 0.15
N ALA A 56 -5.67 -3.04 0.70
CA ALA A 56 -6.87 -2.66 1.46
C ALA A 56 -6.52 -1.88 2.73
N ALA A 57 -5.52 -2.34 3.49
CA ALA A 57 -5.03 -1.63 4.67
C ALA A 57 -4.46 -0.25 4.31
N ARG A 58 -3.65 -0.17 3.24
CA ARG A 58 -3.10 1.10 2.73
C ARG A 58 -4.21 2.12 2.45
N ARG A 59 -5.28 1.72 1.76
CA ARG A 59 -6.41 2.60 1.43
C ARG A 59 -7.13 3.09 2.70
N ALA A 60 -7.46 2.17 3.61
CA ALA A 60 -8.13 2.50 4.87
C ALA A 60 -7.32 3.48 5.73
N ILE A 61 -6.01 3.25 5.87
CA ILE A 61 -5.13 4.17 6.62
C ILE A 61 -5.10 5.55 5.96
N ASN A 62 -4.95 5.63 4.63
CA ASN A 62 -4.92 6.90 3.92
C ASN A 62 -6.24 7.67 4.05
N GLU A 63 -7.38 6.99 4.12
CA GLU A 63 -8.67 7.62 4.37
C GLU A 63 -8.75 8.24 5.78
N GLU A 64 -8.32 7.51 6.81
CA GLU A 64 -8.26 8.04 8.18
C GLU A 64 -7.25 9.20 8.31
N VAL A 65 -6.09 9.13 7.64
CA VAL A 65 -5.12 10.25 7.60
C VAL A 65 -5.75 11.50 6.98
N ARG A 66 -6.39 11.37 5.81
CA ARG A 66 -7.05 12.51 5.14
C ARG A 66 -8.18 13.10 5.97
N LYS A 67 -8.94 12.25 6.67
CA LYS A 67 -9.99 12.67 7.60
C LYS A 67 -9.40 13.47 8.76
N ASN A 68 -8.32 12.99 9.39
CA ASN A 68 -7.66 13.68 10.50
C ASN A 68 -7.04 15.02 10.09
N LEU A 69 -6.53 15.13 8.85
CA LEU A 69 -6.03 16.40 8.29
C LEU A 69 -7.15 17.33 7.81
N GLY A 70 -8.43 16.94 7.92
CA GLY A 70 -9.57 17.74 7.45
C GLY A 70 -9.69 17.81 5.92
N LEU A 71 -8.93 17.01 5.17
CA LEU A 71 -8.89 17.03 3.70
C LEU A 71 -10.04 16.24 3.06
N LYS A 72 -10.84 15.54 3.87
CA LYS A 72 -11.98 14.75 3.37
C LYS A 72 -12.98 15.67 2.67
N GLY A 73 -13.24 15.40 1.38
CA GLY A 73 -14.13 16.20 0.55
C GLY A 73 -13.51 17.48 -0.04
N GLN A 74 -12.26 17.81 0.27
CA GLN A 74 -11.55 18.98 -0.29
C GLN A 74 -10.71 18.64 -1.53
N GLY A 75 -10.55 17.34 -1.83
CA GLY A 75 -9.78 16.86 -2.96
C GLY A 75 -10.52 16.93 -4.30
N ARG A 76 -9.79 16.70 -5.39
CA ARG A 76 -10.36 16.46 -6.71
C ARG A 76 -10.41 14.97 -6.97
N GLN A 77 -11.50 14.49 -7.55
CA GLN A 77 -11.56 13.12 -8.05
C GLN A 77 -10.65 13.01 -9.27
N VAL A 78 -9.82 11.97 -9.27
CA VAL A 78 -8.95 11.61 -10.38
C VAL A 78 -9.18 10.14 -10.67
N GLU A 79 -9.31 9.82 -11.95
CA GLU A 79 -9.38 8.44 -12.40
C GLU A 79 -7.95 7.90 -12.50
N ILE A 80 -7.72 6.76 -11.84
CA ILE A 80 -6.44 6.06 -11.88
C ILE A 80 -6.68 4.61 -12.27
N LEU A 81 -5.71 4.01 -12.94
CA LEU A 81 -5.69 2.57 -13.20
C LEU A 81 -5.08 1.86 -12.01
N GLU A 82 -5.81 0.90 -11.44
CA GLU A 82 -5.26 -0.04 -10.46
C GLU A 82 -4.93 -1.37 -11.14
N ASN A 83 -3.83 -1.99 -10.72
CA ASN A 83 -3.49 -3.34 -11.18
C ASN A 83 -4.48 -4.34 -10.57
N LYS A 84 -4.93 -5.31 -11.38
CA LYS A 84 -5.76 -6.44 -10.89
C LYS A 84 -4.98 -7.48 -10.08
N ASP A 85 -3.66 -7.31 -9.94
CA ASP A 85 -2.76 -8.17 -9.16
C ASP A 85 -2.85 -9.66 -9.56
N LEU A 86 -3.15 -9.93 -10.83
CA LEU A 86 -3.26 -11.29 -11.37
C LEU A 86 -1.90 -11.98 -11.44
N THR A 87 -1.86 -13.24 -11.06
CA THR A 87 -0.67 -14.09 -11.25
C THR A 87 -0.42 -14.37 -12.74
N ARG A 88 0.78 -14.87 -13.08
CA ARG A 88 1.14 -15.24 -14.46
C ARG A 88 0.20 -16.28 -15.08
N ALA A 89 -0.40 -17.15 -14.26
CA ALA A 89 -1.36 -18.15 -14.72
C ALA A 89 -2.73 -17.51 -14.98
N GLU A 90 -3.17 -16.63 -14.09
CA GLU A 90 -4.47 -15.94 -14.18
C GLU A 90 -4.54 -14.95 -15.34
N ILE A 91 -3.44 -14.27 -15.68
CA ILE A 91 -3.33 -13.40 -16.87
C ILE A 91 -3.73 -14.11 -18.18
N LYS A 92 -3.62 -15.44 -18.24
CA LYS A 92 -3.95 -16.21 -19.45
C LYS A 92 -5.42 -16.60 -19.56
N ARG A 93 -6.24 -16.32 -18.54
CA ARG A 93 -7.64 -16.75 -18.48
C ARG A 93 -8.57 -15.58 -18.77
N ILE A 94 -9.45 -15.76 -19.74
CA ILE A 94 -10.37 -14.70 -20.19
C ILE A 94 -11.39 -14.32 -19.10
N GLU A 95 -11.74 -15.25 -18.21
CA GLU A 95 -12.67 -15.00 -17.10
C GLU A 95 -12.18 -13.96 -16.08
N ASN A 96 -10.88 -13.65 -16.05
CA ASN A 96 -10.32 -12.64 -15.16
C ASN A 96 -10.42 -11.21 -15.71
N TYR A 97 -10.91 -11.08 -16.95
CA TYR A 97 -11.09 -9.81 -17.64
C TYR A 97 -12.57 -9.46 -17.78
N SER A 98 -12.87 -8.17 -17.79
CA SER A 98 -14.22 -7.64 -17.95
C SER A 98 -14.20 -6.44 -18.90
N VAL A 99 -15.34 -6.16 -19.53
CA VAL A 99 -15.48 -4.98 -20.39
C VAL A 99 -15.19 -3.73 -19.56
N GLY A 100 -14.27 -2.89 -20.05
CA GLY A 100 -13.77 -1.70 -19.34
C GLY A 100 -12.36 -1.86 -18.77
N ASP A 101 -11.79 -3.07 -18.77
CA ASP A 101 -10.39 -3.25 -18.40
C ASP A 101 -9.44 -2.65 -19.44
N TYR A 102 -8.38 -2.01 -18.94
CA TYR A 102 -7.25 -1.57 -19.75
C TYR A 102 -6.16 -2.66 -19.73
N VAL A 103 -5.82 -3.21 -20.90
CA VAL A 103 -4.83 -4.28 -21.04
C VAL A 103 -3.57 -3.74 -21.68
N LYS A 104 -2.46 -3.73 -20.93
CA LYS A 104 -1.14 -3.37 -21.45
C LYS A 104 -0.29 -4.60 -21.73
N ALA A 105 0.08 -4.81 -22.99
CA ALA A 105 0.93 -5.93 -23.37
C ALA A 105 2.40 -5.65 -23.00
N HIS A 106 3.01 -6.54 -22.21
CA HIS A 106 4.44 -6.45 -21.86
C HIS A 106 5.36 -7.05 -22.94
N ARG A 107 4.78 -7.76 -23.92
CA ARG A 107 5.44 -8.36 -25.08
C ARG A 107 4.52 -8.22 -26.28
N SER A 108 5.09 -8.21 -27.48
CA SER A 108 4.28 -8.20 -28.70
C SER A 108 3.69 -9.59 -28.96
N TYR A 109 2.38 -9.66 -29.13
CA TYR A 109 1.63 -10.87 -29.46
C TYR A 109 1.11 -10.76 -30.88
N ARG A 110 1.84 -11.36 -31.85
CA ARG A 110 1.46 -11.33 -33.27
C ARG A 110 0.10 -11.98 -33.52
N SER A 111 -0.23 -13.05 -32.81
CA SER A 111 -1.52 -13.74 -32.92
C SER A 111 -2.72 -12.89 -32.47
N LEU A 112 -2.48 -11.86 -31.67
CA LEU A 112 -3.51 -10.94 -31.16
C LEU A 112 -3.37 -9.54 -31.76
N ASN A 113 -2.47 -9.33 -32.72
CA ASN A 113 -2.10 -8.01 -33.26
C ASN A 113 -1.79 -6.94 -32.19
N LEU A 114 -1.29 -7.36 -31.02
CA LEU A 114 -0.92 -6.47 -29.93
C LEU A 114 0.59 -6.22 -29.94
N LYS A 115 1.00 -4.94 -29.91
CA LYS A 115 2.41 -4.56 -29.76
C LYS A 115 2.74 -4.29 -28.29
N SER A 116 3.99 -4.55 -27.91
CA SER A 116 4.45 -4.22 -26.55
C SER A 116 4.36 -2.71 -26.31
N GLN A 117 3.93 -2.33 -25.11
CA GLN A 117 3.90 -0.95 -24.61
C GLN A 117 2.82 -0.03 -25.20
N GLU A 118 1.90 -0.54 -26.02
CA GLU A 118 0.70 0.23 -26.37
C GLU A 118 -0.28 0.24 -25.19
N LEU A 119 -0.81 1.43 -24.90
CA LEU A 119 -1.90 1.72 -23.96
C LEU A 119 -3.06 2.31 -24.77
#